data_AF-A0AAD5KDN7-F1
#
_entry.id   AF-A0AAD5KDN7-F1
#
_cell.length_a   1.000
_cell.length_b   1.000
_cell.length_c   1.000
_cell.angle_alpha   90.00
_cell.angle_beta   90.00
_cell.angle_gamma   90.00
#
_symmetry.space_group_name_H-M   'P 1'
#
loop_
_entity.id
_entity.type
_entity.pdbx_description
1 polymer ?
#
loop_
_entity_poly.entity_id
_entity_poly.type
_entity_poly.pdbx_seq_one_letter_code
_entity_poly.pdbx_strand_id
1 'polypeptide(L)'
;MEWYQLGELPTEEFAKNYKTVVLFLDEMNSAAPSVQAVGYQLILNRRIGTYQLPDNVAIIAAGNRAGDKGVTYAMPKPLANRFVHIEMRPDFASWQDWAVNNSVHPDVVGYLSSQKQDLYEFDPKSTGHAFATPRSWVFVSDLIKSQLDNETLYNLVSGSVGEGLAIKFQAHRKHAAALPNPTDILSGKVKELAVKELSAMYALTTSMCYELKDAIDNKTKTVEEFHEMVDNFLTFMMDNFETELIVMGGRIAVRTYKLPITPAKSKVFKDFLSKYQKYILAAK
;
A
#
# COMPACT_ATOMS: atom_id res chain seq x y z
N MET A 1 -11.78 17.13 -3.87
CA MET A 1 -12.52 16.46 -4.96
C MET A 1 -13.97 16.44 -4.53
N GLU A 2 -14.84 17.14 -5.25
CA GLU A 2 -16.29 17.13 -4.98
C GLU A 2 -16.92 16.06 -5.88
N TRP A 3 -17.66 15.13 -5.27
CA TRP A 3 -18.35 14.09 -6.02
C TRP A 3 -19.70 14.61 -6.51
N TYR A 4 -19.96 14.49 -7.80
CA TYR A 4 -21.24 14.84 -8.40
C TYR A 4 -22.31 13.81 -8.00
N GLN A 5 -23.55 14.25 -7.79
CA GLN A 5 -24.64 13.34 -7.41
C GLN A 5 -24.94 12.33 -8.52
N LEU A 6 -25.26 11.10 -8.11
CA LEU A 6 -25.54 9.98 -9.01
C LEU A 6 -26.72 10.32 -9.94
N GLY A 7 -26.55 10.09 -11.24
CA GLY A 7 -27.65 10.01 -12.20
C GLY A 7 -27.63 11.00 -13.35
N GLU A 8 -26.80 12.04 -13.31
CA GLU A 8 -26.75 13.04 -14.39
C GLU A 8 -25.33 13.24 -14.94
N LEU A 9 -25.22 13.41 -16.26
CA LEU A 9 -23.98 13.83 -16.91
C LEU A 9 -23.76 15.35 -16.67
N PRO A 10 -22.51 15.83 -16.65
CA PRO A 10 -22.21 17.22 -16.31
C PRO A 10 -22.85 18.20 -17.30
N THR A 11 -23.75 19.06 -16.82
CA THR A 11 -24.38 20.09 -17.64
C THR A 11 -23.41 21.23 -17.95
N GLU A 12 -23.73 22.05 -18.96
CA GLU A 12 -22.92 23.23 -19.30
C GLU A 12 -22.89 24.25 -18.16
N GLU A 13 -24.00 24.42 -17.43
CA GLU A 13 -24.08 25.30 -16.26
C GLU A 13 -23.19 24.80 -15.11
N PHE A 14 -23.25 23.50 -14.81
CA PHE A 14 -22.36 22.89 -13.81
C PHE A 14 -20.89 23.05 -14.22
N ALA A 15 -20.56 22.74 -15.47
CA ALA A 15 -19.20 22.73 -15.93
C ALA A 15 -18.57 24.14 -15.96
N LYS A 16 -19.35 25.22 -16.15
CA LYS A 16 -18.87 26.61 -16.10
C LYS A 16 -18.28 27.00 -14.75
N ASN A 17 -18.66 26.34 -13.67
CA ASN A 17 -18.14 26.62 -12.33
C ASN A 17 -16.71 26.09 -12.12
N TYR A 18 -16.18 25.30 -13.06
CA TYR A 18 -14.89 24.63 -12.93
C TYR A 18 -14.03 24.83 -14.17
N LYS A 19 -12.71 24.97 -13.97
CA LYS A 19 -11.76 25.01 -15.09
C LYS A 19 -11.76 23.70 -15.89
N THR A 20 -11.90 22.57 -15.19
CA THR A 20 -11.91 21.24 -15.79
C THR A 20 -12.79 20.33 -14.95
N VAL A 21 -13.62 19.53 -15.61
CA VAL A 21 -14.42 18.47 -15.00
C VAL A 21 -13.88 17.14 -15.47
N VAL A 22 -13.78 16.15 -14.58
CA VAL A 22 -13.37 14.78 -14.94
C VAL A 22 -14.58 13.87 -14.86
N LEU A 23 -14.97 13.29 -15.99
CA LEU A 23 -15.92 12.18 -16.05
C LEU A 23 -15.15 10.87 -15.96
N PHE A 24 -15.19 10.24 -14.78
CA PHE A 24 -14.56 8.95 -14.52
C PHE A 24 -15.54 7.80 -14.74
N LEU A 25 -15.24 6.92 -15.69
CA LEU A 25 -16.03 5.74 -16.05
C LEU A 25 -15.32 4.49 -15.55
N ASP A 26 -15.69 4.02 -14.36
CA ASP A 26 -15.12 2.80 -13.78
C ASP A 26 -15.76 1.53 -14.38
N GLU A 27 -15.00 0.44 -14.43
CA GLU A 27 -15.39 -0.87 -14.99
C GLU A 27 -16.07 -0.79 -16.38
N MET A 28 -15.64 0.14 -17.23
CA MET A 28 -16.33 0.47 -18.49
C MET A 28 -16.48 -0.75 -19.41
N ASN A 29 -15.49 -1.64 -19.42
CA ASN A 29 -15.53 -2.84 -20.25
C ASN A 29 -16.34 -3.99 -19.64
N SER A 30 -16.86 -3.86 -18.43
CA SER A 30 -17.78 -4.81 -17.81
C SER A 30 -19.26 -4.49 -18.06
N ALA A 31 -19.56 -3.28 -18.54
CA ALA A 31 -20.92 -2.87 -18.89
C ALA A 31 -21.50 -3.71 -20.03
N ALA A 32 -22.81 -3.99 -19.98
CA ALA A 32 -23.51 -4.72 -21.04
C ALA A 32 -23.39 -4.00 -22.40
N PRO A 33 -23.41 -4.72 -23.53
CA PRO A 33 -23.19 -4.12 -24.85
C PRO A 33 -24.12 -2.94 -25.20
N SER A 34 -25.37 -2.95 -24.71
CA SER A 34 -26.32 -1.85 -24.90
C SER A 34 -25.88 -0.56 -24.20
N VAL A 35 -25.33 -0.67 -22.98
CA VAL A 35 -24.78 0.47 -22.22
C VAL A 35 -23.47 0.95 -22.85
N GLN A 36 -22.64 0.01 -23.31
CA GLN A 36 -21.41 0.34 -24.01
C GLN A 36 -21.67 1.16 -25.28
N ALA A 37 -22.68 0.82 -26.08
CA ALA A 37 -23.01 1.58 -27.29
C ALA A 37 -23.30 3.07 -26.99
N VAL A 38 -23.99 3.36 -25.89
CA VAL A 38 -24.27 4.73 -25.44
C VAL A 38 -22.98 5.42 -24.96
N GLY A 39 -22.17 4.72 -24.16
CA GLY A 39 -20.86 5.23 -23.73
C GLY A 39 -19.94 5.53 -24.92
N TYR A 40 -19.98 4.71 -25.97
CA TYR A 40 -19.17 4.89 -27.18
C TYR A 40 -19.59 6.14 -27.94
N GLN A 41 -20.89 6.40 -28.05
CA GLN A 41 -21.40 7.64 -28.64
C GLN A 41 -20.91 8.86 -27.86
N LEU A 42 -20.93 8.79 -26.53
CA LEU A 42 -20.44 9.87 -25.66
C LEU A 42 -18.95 10.12 -25.86
N ILE A 43 -18.13 9.07 -25.91
CA ILE A 43 -16.67 9.19 -26.10
C ILE A 43 -16.33 9.73 -27.49
N LEU A 44 -17.01 9.21 -28.53
CA LEU A 44 -16.73 9.56 -29.92
C LEU A 44 -17.22 10.96 -30.29
N ASN A 45 -18.46 11.27 -29.94
CA ASN A 45 -19.15 12.45 -30.43
C ASN A 45 -19.35 13.51 -29.35
N ARG A 46 -18.93 13.23 -28.11
CA ARG A 46 -19.24 14.07 -26.95
C ARG A 46 -20.75 14.30 -26.81
N ARG A 47 -21.56 13.31 -27.18
CA ARG A 47 -23.03 13.44 -27.27
C ARG A 47 -23.76 12.14 -26.99
N ILE A 48 -24.96 12.23 -26.41
CA ILE A 48 -25.94 11.14 -26.29
C ILE A 48 -27.32 11.72 -26.58
N GLY A 49 -28.01 11.25 -27.62
CA GLY A 49 -29.28 11.84 -28.04
C GLY A 49 -29.17 13.35 -28.27
N THR A 50 -29.90 14.16 -27.51
CA THR A 50 -29.84 15.64 -27.54
C THR A 50 -28.80 16.24 -26.60
N TYR A 51 -28.22 15.45 -25.69
CA TYR A 51 -27.22 15.92 -24.75
C TYR A 51 -25.85 16.09 -25.43
N GLN A 52 -25.15 17.18 -25.08
CA GLN A 52 -23.77 17.45 -25.49
C GLN A 52 -22.89 17.65 -24.25
N LEU A 53 -21.76 16.93 -24.23
CA LEU A 53 -20.77 16.97 -23.16
C LEU A 53 -19.97 18.27 -23.25
N PRO A 54 -19.96 19.12 -22.20
CA PRO A 54 -19.27 20.41 -22.19
C PRO A 54 -17.78 20.28 -22.51
N ASP A 55 -17.20 21.23 -23.24
CA ASP A 55 -15.84 21.11 -23.78
C ASP A 55 -14.73 20.99 -22.72
N ASN A 56 -14.95 21.52 -21.52
CA ASN A 56 -14.02 21.43 -20.40
C ASN A 56 -14.12 20.10 -19.61
N VAL A 57 -14.87 19.11 -20.10
CA VAL A 57 -14.95 17.76 -19.50
C VAL A 57 -13.93 16.82 -20.13
N ALA A 58 -12.98 16.33 -19.33
CA ALA A 58 -12.08 15.25 -19.68
C ALA A 58 -12.71 13.90 -19.31
N ILE A 59 -12.59 12.90 -20.20
CA ILE A 59 -13.09 11.54 -19.96
C ILE A 59 -11.91 10.67 -19.54
N ILE A 60 -12.03 9.99 -18.41
CA ILE A 60 -11.11 8.95 -17.95
C ILE A 60 -11.91 7.67 -17.76
N ALA A 61 -11.42 6.55 -18.28
CA ALA A 61 -12.06 5.25 -18.11
C ALA A 61 -11.10 4.25 -17.47
N ALA A 62 -11.64 3.38 -16.63
CA ALA A 62 -10.93 2.26 -16.03
C ALA A 62 -11.62 0.93 -16.40
N GLY A 63 -10.85 -0.15 -16.39
CA GLY A 63 -11.34 -1.47 -16.71
C GLY A 63 -10.25 -2.52 -16.55
N ASN A 64 -10.67 -3.77 -16.35
CA ASN A 64 -9.75 -4.91 -16.21
C ASN A 64 -9.27 -5.37 -17.60
N ARG A 65 -8.14 -6.06 -17.70
CA ARG A 65 -7.71 -6.62 -18.99
C ARG A 65 -8.63 -7.75 -19.40
N ALA A 66 -8.74 -7.99 -20.69
CA ALA A 66 -9.46 -9.16 -21.21
C ALA A 66 -8.88 -10.50 -20.69
N GLY A 67 -7.58 -10.52 -20.34
CA GLY A 67 -6.92 -11.68 -19.75
C GLY A 67 -7.24 -11.92 -18.27
N ASP A 68 -7.81 -10.94 -17.57
CA ASP A 68 -8.02 -10.99 -16.12
C ASP A 68 -9.29 -11.75 -15.72
N LYS A 69 -9.93 -12.46 -16.66
CA LYS A 69 -11.14 -13.31 -16.50
C LYS A 69 -12.33 -12.69 -15.73
N GLY A 70 -12.33 -11.39 -15.46
CA GLY A 70 -13.54 -10.66 -15.08
C GLY A 70 -14.57 -10.68 -16.21
N VAL A 71 -15.83 -10.38 -15.90
CA VAL A 71 -16.86 -10.12 -16.93
C VAL A 71 -16.40 -8.90 -17.71
N THR A 72 -15.72 -9.13 -18.83
CA THR A 72 -15.16 -8.08 -19.67
C THR A 72 -15.57 -8.36 -21.10
N TYR A 73 -16.18 -7.36 -21.73
CA TYR A 73 -16.46 -7.35 -23.16
C TYR A 73 -15.27 -6.72 -23.86
N ALA A 74 -14.84 -7.33 -24.97
CA ALA A 74 -13.74 -6.82 -25.75
C ALA A 74 -14.09 -5.43 -26.30
N MET A 75 -13.23 -4.45 -26.01
CA MET A 75 -13.38 -3.11 -26.58
C MET A 75 -13.19 -3.19 -28.11
N PRO A 76 -14.14 -2.66 -28.91
CA PRO A 76 -13.94 -2.58 -30.35
C PRO A 76 -12.70 -1.73 -30.68
N LYS A 77 -11.81 -2.23 -31.56
CA LYS A 77 -10.57 -1.54 -31.96
C LYS A 77 -10.75 -0.06 -32.36
N PRO A 78 -11.83 0.33 -33.08
CA PRO A 78 -12.04 1.73 -33.42
C PRO A 78 -12.21 2.65 -32.20
N LEU A 79 -12.81 2.14 -31.11
CA LEU A 79 -12.92 2.89 -29.86
C LEU A 79 -11.61 2.88 -29.09
N ALA A 80 -10.90 1.75 -29.08
CA ALA A 80 -9.58 1.68 -28.46
C ALA A 80 -8.65 2.76 -29.05
N ASN A 81 -8.69 3.01 -30.36
CA ASN A 81 -7.92 4.09 -31.02
C ASN A 81 -8.35 5.53 -30.62
N ARG A 82 -9.34 5.69 -29.74
CA ARG A 82 -9.80 6.99 -29.20
C ARG A 82 -9.40 7.19 -27.74
N PHE A 83 -8.78 6.19 -27.13
CA PHE A 83 -8.17 6.31 -25.82
C PHE A 83 -6.65 6.31 -25.93
N VAL A 84 -6.01 7.03 -25.02
CA VAL A 84 -4.64 6.76 -24.63
C VAL A 84 -4.70 5.69 -23.55
N HIS A 85 -4.06 4.55 -23.78
CA HIS A 85 -4.09 3.41 -22.86
C HIS A 85 -2.91 3.46 -21.91
N ILE A 86 -3.17 3.40 -20.62
CA ILE A 86 -2.15 3.32 -19.57
C ILE A 86 -2.41 2.04 -18.78
N GLU A 87 -1.42 1.17 -18.76
CA GLU A 87 -1.50 -0.09 -18.04
C GLU A 87 -0.99 0.09 -16.60
N MET A 88 -1.87 -0.17 -15.64
CA MET A 88 -1.51 -0.13 -14.21
C MET A 88 -1.08 -1.53 -13.75
N ARG A 89 -0.03 -1.57 -12.91
CA ARG A 89 0.43 -2.78 -12.24
C ARG A 89 0.69 -2.50 -10.76
N PRO A 90 0.47 -3.47 -9.86
CA PRO A 90 0.92 -3.37 -8.48
C PRO A 90 2.44 -3.19 -8.44
N ASP A 91 2.89 -2.26 -7.61
CA ASP A 91 4.31 -2.03 -7.31
C ASP A 91 4.49 -2.06 -5.81
N PHE A 92 5.40 -2.92 -5.33
CA PHE A 92 5.57 -3.12 -3.89
C PHE A 92 6.11 -1.87 -3.19
N ALA A 93 7.06 -1.14 -3.78
CA ALA A 93 7.64 0.04 -3.15
C ALA A 93 6.57 1.13 -2.95
N SER A 94 5.78 1.41 -4.00
CA SER A 94 4.67 2.36 -3.95
C SER A 94 3.60 1.93 -2.94
N TRP A 95 3.28 0.62 -2.89
CA TRP A 95 2.33 0.09 -1.92
C TRP A 95 2.84 0.16 -0.49
N GLN A 96 4.12 -0.16 -0.23
CA GLN A 96 4.72 -0.09 1.10
C GLN A 96 4.65 1.33 1.65
N ASP A 97 5.03 2.34 0.85
CA ASP A 97 4.93 3.74 1.24
C ASP A 97 3.48 4.14 1.55
N TRP A 98 2.51 3.70 0.76
CA TRP A 98 1.10 3.94 1.04
C TRP A 98 0.63 3.23 2.32
N ALA A 99 0.98 1.95 2.48
CA ALA A 99 0.54 1.09 3.57
C ALA A 99 1.04 1.59 4.93
N VAL A 100 2.30 2.01 4.97
CA VAL A 100 2.97 2.62 6.11
C VAL A 100 2.29 3.93 6.52
N ASN A 101 1.86 4.75 5.55
CA ASN A 101 1.15 6.02 5.81
C ASN A 101 -0.34 5.85 6.14
N ASN A 102 -0.92 4.68 5.89
CA ASN A 102 -2.33 4.38 6.17
C ASN A 102 -2.48 3.35 7.31
N SER A 103 -1.44 3.15 8.12
CA SER A 103 -1.45 2.31 9.32
C SER A 103 -1.92 0.86 9.05
N VAL A 104 -1.49 0.30 7.92
CA VAL A 104 -1.63 -1.13 7.63
C VAL A 104 -0.81 -1.91 8.64
N HIS A 105 -1.38 -2.96 9.24
CA HIS A 105 -0.76 -3.63 10.37
C HIS A 105 0.70 -4.09 10.08
N PRO A 106 1.64 -3.88 11.03
CA PRO A 106 3.07 -4.20 10.84
C PRO A 106 3.35 -5.63 10.39
N ASP A 107 2.66 -6.64 10.93
CA ASP A 107 2.79 -8.04 10.47
C ASP A 107 2.53 -8.20 8.96
N VAL A 108 1.54 -7.49 8.39
CA VAL A 108 1.23 -7.57 6.95
C VAL A 108 2.32 -6.90 6.13
N VAL A 109 2.73 -5.69 6.54
CA VAL A 109 3.80 -4.95 5.86
C VAL A 109 5.13 -5.70 5.95
N GLY A 110 5.44 -6.27 7.11
CA GLY A 110 6.63 -7.08 7.37
C GLY A 110 6.68 -8.34 6.50
N TYR A 111 5.58 -9.10 6.47
CA TYR A 111 5.43 -10.25 5.59
C TYR A 111 5.71 -9.88 4.13
N LEU A 112 5.00 -8.88 3.60
CA LEU A 112 5.12 -8.49 2.20
C LEU A 112 6.47 -7.84 1.86
N SER A 113 7.16 -7.24 2.85
CA SER A 113 8.53 -6.74 2.66
C SER A 113 9.52 -7.89 2.40
N SER A 114 9.28 -9.05 3.00
CA SER A 114 10.07 -10.27 2.76
C SER A 114 9.61 -11.07 1.53
N GLN A 115 8.30 -11.07 1.24
CA GLN A 115 7.69 -11.83 0.14
C GLN A 115 6.96 -10.87 -0.81
N LYS A 116 7.71 -10.01 -1.50
CA LYS A 116 7.16 -8.91 -2.32
C LYS A 116 6.23 -9.40 -3.43
N GLN A 117 6.51 -10.59 -3.98
CA GLN A 117 5.68 -11.20 -5.02
C GLN A 117 4.28 -11.61 -4.53
N ASP A 118 4.10 -11.82 -3.22
CA ASP A 118 2.82 -12.24 -2.64
C ASP A 118 1.85 -11.06 -2.47
N LEU A 119 2.25 -9.82 -2.81
CA LEU A 119 1.38 -8.64 -2.80
C LEU A 119 0.22 -8.77 -3.80
N TYR A 120 0.48 -9.40 -4.95
CA TYR A 120 -0.51 -9.63 -5.98
C TYR A 120 -0.23 -10.96 -6.67
N GLU A 121 -1.15 -11.90 -6.55
CA GLU A 121 -1.04 -13.22 -7.16
C GLU A 121 -2.37 -13.56 -7.83
N PHE A 122 -2.47 -13.33 -9.14
CA PHE A 122 -3.64 -13.73 -9.92
C PHE A 122 -3.30 -14.91 -10.81
N ASP A 123 -3.86 -16.08 -10.49
CA ASP A 123 -3.86 -17.23 -11.38
C ASP A 123 -5.28 -17.45 -11.93
N PRO A 124 -5.52 -17.18 -13.23
CA PRO A 124 -6.83 -17.37 -13.85
C PRO A 124 -7.27 -18.85 -13.90
N LYS A 125 -6.38 -19.80 -13.62
CA LYS A 125 -6.70 -21.23 -13.54
C LYS A 125 -7.02 -21.68 -12.11
N SER A 126 -6.69 -20.86 -11.11
CA SER A 126 -7.02 -21.15 -9.72
C SER A 126 -8.54 -21.24 -9.56
N THR A 127 -8.99 -22.26 -8.84
CA THR A 127 -10.39 -22.45 -8.45
C THR A 127 -10.70 -21.85 -7.08
N GLY A 128 -9.73 -21.20 -6.44
CA GLY A 128 -9.91 -20.53 -5.15
C GLY A 128 -10.92 -19.39 -5.22
N HIS A 129 -11.64 -19.15 -4.12
CA HIS A 129 -12.65 -18.10 -4.04
C HIS A 129 -12.07 -16.68 -4.08
N ALA A 130 -10.81 -16.50 -3.67
CA ALA A 130 -10.13 -15.23 -3.59
C ALA A 130 -8.64 -15.37 -3.93
N PHE A 131 -7.98 -14.24 -4.15
CA PHE A 131 -6.57 -14.16 -4.48
C PHE A 131 -5.95 -12.89 -3.88
N ALA A 132 -4.63 -12.86 -3.73
CA ALA A 132 -3.93 -11.72 -3.16
C ALA A 132 -4.00 -10.49 -4.07
N THR A 133 -4.36 -9.37 -3.47
CA THR A 133 -4.30 -8.03 -4.04
C THR A 133 -3.87 -7.06 -2.95
N PRO A 134 -3.34 -5.87 -3.32
CA PRO A 134 -3.11 -4.80 -2.37
C PRO A 134 -4.30 -4.51 -1.44
N ARG A 135 -5.53 -4.63 -1.94
CA ARG A 135 -6.78 -4.43 -1.18
C ARG A 135 -7.05 -5.57 -0.20
N SER A 136 -6.92 -6.83 -0.62
CA SER A 136 -7.18 -7.96 0.29
C SER A 136 -6.17 -8.03 1.43
N TRP A 137 -4.92 -7.58 1.22
CA TRP A 137 -3.96 -7.43 2.31
C TRP A 137 -4.33 -6.34 3.33
N VAL A 138 -5.03 -5.28 2.91
CA VAL A 138 -5.61 -4.29 3.84
C VAL A 138 -6.72 -4.95 4.68
N PHE A 139 -7.57 -5.78 4.07
CA PHE A 139 -8.57 -6.54 4.82
C PHE A 139 -7.92 -7.50 5.83
N VAL A 140 -6.85 -8.20 5.45
CA VAL A 140 -6.06 -9.02 6.38
C VAL A 140 -5.54 -8.18 7.55
N SER A 141 -5.02 -6.98 7.28
CA SER A 141 -4.58 -6.04 8.32
C SER A 141 -5.70 -5.71 9.32
N ASP A 142 -6.94 -5.54 8.86
CA ASP A 142 -8.08 -5.24 9.75
C ASP A 142 -8.57 -6.49 10.49
N LEU A 143 -8.54 -7.66 9.84
CA LEU A 143 -8.86 -8.94 10.46
C LEU A 143 -7.93 -9.27 11.63
N ILE A 144 -6.62 -9.06 11.48
CA ILE A 144 -5.65 -9.39 12.54
C ILE A 144 -5.69 -8.41 13.72
N LYS A 145 -6.28 -7.22 13.55
CA LYS A 145 -6.58 -6.28 14.66
C LYS A 145 -7.75 -6.77 15.53
N SER A 146 -8.57 -7.69 15.00
CA SER A 146 -9.71 -8.26 15.74
C SER A 146 -9.24 -9.34 16.71
N GLN A 147 -9.85 -9.43 17.89
CA GLN A 147 -9.55 -10.46 18.91
C GLN A 147 -10.20 -11.81 18.55
N LEU A 148 -9.73 -12.42 17.46
CA LEU A 148 -10.20 -13.72 16.97
C LEU A 148 -9.25 -14.83 17.43
N ASP A 149 -9.76 -16.05 17.60
CA ASP A 149 -8.92 -17.21 17.79
C ASP A 149 -8.13 -17.56 16.51
N ASN A 150 -7.05 -18.32 16.67
CA ASN A 150 -6.12 -18.61 15.57
C ASN A 150 -6.76 -19.38 14.41
N GLU A 151 -7.76 -20.23 14.68
CA GLU A 151 -8.41 -21.05 13.65
C GLU A 151 -9.36 -20.17 12.82
N THR A 152 -10.22 -19.39 13.49
CA THR A 152 -11.10 -18.42 12.83
C THR A 152 -10.29 -17.42 12.02
N LEU A 153 -9.22 -16.87 12.58
CA LEU A 153 -8.37 -15.91 11.88
C LEU A 153 -7.73 -16.52 10.64
N TYR A 154 -7.21 -17.75 10.74
CA TYR A 154 -6.64 -18.45 9.58
C TYR A 154 -7.67 -18.62 8.47
N ASN A 155 -8.89 -19.04 8.81
CA ASN A 155 -9.96 -19.23 7.83
C ASN A 155 -10.35 -17.91 7.13
N LEU A 156 -10.42 -16.80 7.86
CA LEU A 156 -10.73 -15.49 7.28
C LEU A 156 -9.59 -14.95 6.40
N VAL A 157 -8.34 -15.15 6.81
CA VAL A 157 -7.18 -14.78 5.99
C VAL A 157 -7.15 -15.63 4.71
N SER A 158 -7.34 -16.94 4.83
CA SER A 158 -7.45 -17.87 3.69
C SER A 158 -8.55 -17.45 2.71
N GLY A 159 -9.73 -17.07 3.23
CA GLY A 159 -10.82 -16.55 2.42
C GLY A 159 -10.53 -15.19 1.76
N SER A 160 -9.53 -14.45 2.23
CA SER A 160 -9.19 -13.10 1.71
C SER A 160 -8.07 -13.13 0.67
N VAL A 161 -7.02 -13.93 0.89
CA VAL A 161 -5.82 -13.96 0.03
C VAL A 161 -5.55 -15.32 -0.62
N GLY A 162 -6.32 -16.34 -0.27
CA GLY A 162 -6.10 -17.73 -0.69
C GLY A 162 -5.33 -18.54 0.35
N GLU A 163 -5.58 -19.85 0.38
CA GLU A 163 -5.06 -20.77 1.39
C GLU A 163 -3.53 -20.85 1.42
N GLY A 164 -2.90 -20.96 0.25
CA GLY A 164 -1.44 -21.05 0.15
C GLY A 164 -0.72 -19.86 0.78
N LEU A 165 -1.24 -18.64 0.56
CA LEU A 165 -0.70 -17.42 1.16
C LEU A 165 -1.04 -17.32 2.65
N ALA A 166 -2.23 -17.76 3.06
CA ALA A 166 -2.60 -17.78 4.48
C ALA A 166 -1.68 -18.67 5.32
N ILE A 167 -1.26 -19.84 4.80
CA ILE A 167 -0.30 -20.73 5.47
C ILE A 167 1.05 -20.02 5.67
N LYS A 168 1.59 -19.42 4.61
CA LYS A 168 2.85 -18.68 4.67
C LYS A 168 2.77 -17.51 5.66
N PHE A 169 1.68 -16.74 5.60
CA PHE A 169 1.45 -15.61 6.50
C PHE A 169 1.30 -16.05 7.96
N GLN A 170 0.60 -17.16 8.23
CA GLN A 170 0.49 -17.70 9.59
C GLN A 170 1.85 -18.16 10.13
N ALA A 171 2.69 -18.79 9.30
CA ALA A 171 4.06 -19.14 9.67
C ALA A 171 4.88 -17.89 10.01
N HIS A 172 4.80 -16.85 9.18
CA HIS A 172 5.43 -15.56 9.45
C HIS A 172 4.99 -14.97 10.80
N ARG A 173 3.69 -14.96 11.11
CA ARG A 173 3.19 -14.45 12.39
C ARG A 173 3.70 -15.24 13.60
N LYS A 174 3.87 -16.55 13.48
CA LYS A 174 4.46 -17.38 14.55
C LYS A 174 5.92 -17.01 14.81
N HIS A 175 6.70 -16.72 13.76
CA HIS A 175 8.07 -16.23 13.92
C HIS A 175 8.11 -14.81 14.47
N ALA A 176 7.21 -13.94 14.02
CA ALA A 176 7.09 -12.57 14.52
C ALA A 176 6.73 -12.53 16.02
N ALA A 177 5.92 -13.48 16.51
CA ALA A 177 5.59 -13.58 17.94
C ALA A 177 6.80 -13.93 18.83
N ALA A 178 7.89 -14.48 18.26
CA ALA A 178 9.13 -14.75 18.98
C ALA A 178 10.09 -13.54 19.02
N LEU A 179 9.73 -12.44 18.35
CA LEU A 179 10.54 -11.22 18.34
C LEU A 179 10.41 -10.46 19.66
N PRO A 180 11.46 -9.75 20.07
CA PRO A 180 11.38 -8.82 21.19
C PRO A 180 10.34 -7.72 20.94
N ASN A 181 9.76 -7.21 22.03
CA ASN A 181 8.84 -6.08 21.95
C ASN A 181 9.58 -4.84 21.40
N PRO A 182 9.07 -4.18 20.34
CA PRO A 182 9.66 -2.97 19.78
C PRO A 182 9.94 -1.89 20.83
N THR A 183 9.03 -1.68 21.78
CA THR A 183 9.17 -0.67 22.84
C THR A 183 10.32 -0.98 23.80
N ASP A 184 10.61 -2.26 24.04
CA ASP A 184 11.76 -2.65 24.86
C ASP A 184 13.10 -2.43 24.13
N ILE A 185 13.12 -2.55 22.80
CA ILE A 185 14.29 -2.16 21.99
C ILE A 185 14.45 -0.65 21.99
N LEU A 186 13.37 0.10 21.72
CA LEU A 186 13.40 1.56 21.64
C LEU A 186 13.75 2.21 22.99
N SER A 187 13.43 1.57 24.12
CA SER A 187 13.87 2.00 25.45
C SER A 187 15.27 1.50 25.84
N GLY A 188 15.95 0.74 24.98
CA GLY A 188 17.31 0.25 25.19
C GLY A 188 17.42 -0.94 26.16
N LYS A 189 16.29 -1.54 26.58
CA LYS A 189 16.27 -2.73 27.44
C LYS A 189 16.72 -3.98 26.69
N VAL A 190 16.37 -4.09 25.41
CA VAL A 190 16.79 -5.19 24.53
C VAL A 190 17.77 -4.66 23.51
N LYS A 191 18.93 -5.31 23.41
CA LYS A 191 20.03 -4.89 22.51
C LYS A 191 20.47 -5.97 21.52
N GLU A 192 20.12 -7.23 21.81
CA GLU A 192 20.50 -8.38 21.00
C GLU A 192 19.25 -9.04 20.42
N LEU A 193 19.37 -9.52 19.18
CA LEU A 193 18.32 -10.29 18.52
C LEU A 193 18.74 -11.77 18.41
N ALA A 194 17.98 -12.64 19.07
CA ALA A 194 18.17 -14.09 18.97
C ALA A 194 17.63 -14.68 17.65
N VAL A 195 16.56 -14.07 17.10
CA VAL A 195 15.87 -14.56 15.90
C VAL A 195 16.54 -14.01 14.64
N LYS A 196 17.07 -14.88 13.77
CA LYS A 196 17.73 -14.49 12.51
C LYS A 196 16.88 -14.69 11.26
N GLU A 197 15.57 -14.86 11.43
CA GLU A 197 14.65 -15.06 10.32
C GLU A 197 14.35 -13.70 9.66
N LEU A 198 14.56 -13.63 8.34
CA LEU A 198 14.56 -12.36 7.60
C LEU A 198 13.19 -11.69 7.64
N SER A 199 12.10 -12.45 7.46
CA SER A 199 10.75 -11.89 7.47
C SER A 199 10.39 -11.29 8.83
N ALA A 200 10.78 -11.95 9.92
CA ALA A 200 10.62 -11.47 11.28
C ALA A 200 11.41 -10.16 11.51
N MET A 201 12.63 -10.04 10.98
CA MET A 201 13.39 -8.77 11.05
C MET A 201 12.70 -7.62 10.30
N TYR A 202 12.07 -7.88 9.15
CA TYR A 202 11.27 -6.89 8.43
C TYR A 202 10.05 -6.42 9.24
N ALA A 203 9.33 -7.37 9.85
CA ALA A 203 8.22 -7.06 10.75
C ALA A 203 8.69 -6.24 11.96
N LEU A 204 9.79 -6.63 12.61
CA LEU A 204 10.37 -5.91 13.75
C LEU A 204 10.72 -4.48 13.40
N THR A 205 11.43 -4.29 12.27
CA THR A 205 11.84 -2.97 11.79
C THR A 205 10.63 -2.08 11.55
N THR A 206 9.60 -2.64 10.92
CA THR A 206 8.35 -1.93 10.66
C THR A 206 7.67 -1.54 11.97
N SER A 207 7.50 -2.47 12.91
CA SER A 207 6.88 -2.20 14.20
C SER A 207 7.64 -1.14 15.01
N MET A 208 8.98 -1.16 15.02
CA MET A 208 9.78 -0.10 15.64
C MET A 208 9.54 1.27 15.00
N CYS A 209 9.40 1.34 13.68
CA CYS A 209 9.08 2.59 12.99
C CYS A 209 7.67 3.10 13.33
N TYR A 210 6.70 2.19 13.50
CA TYR A 210 5.33 2.53 13.94
C TYR A 210 5.32 3.17 15.33
N GLU A 211 6.01 2.57 16.30
CA GLU A 211 6.14 3.10 17.67
C GLU A 211 6.83 4.48 17.69
N LEU A 212 7.89 4.66 16.89
CA LEU A 212 8.55 5.96 16.74
C LEU A 212 7.61 7.02 16.15
N LYS A 213 6.74 6.64 15.20
CA LYS A 213 5.76 7.55 14.61
C LYS A 213 4.67 7.92 15.61
N ASP A 214 4.15 6.94 16.34
CA ASP A 214 3.15 7.13 17.40
C ASP A 214 3.65 8.09 18.48
N ALA A 215 4.91 7.93 18.91
CA ALA A 215 5.55 8.79 19.90
C ALA A 215 5.50 10.28 19.52
N ILE A 216 5.59 10.60 18.23
CA ILE A 216 5.51 11.96 17.70
C ILE A 216 4.06 12.40 17.55
N ASP A 217 3.24 11.60 16.87
CA ASP A 217 1.88 11.98 16.49
C ASP A 217 1.00 12.20 17.71
N ASN A 218 1.13 11.31 18.69
CA ASN A 218 0.38 11.34 19.94
C ASN A 218 1.13 12.05 21.06
N LYS A 219 2.33 12.59 20.79
CA LYS A 219 3.17 13.33 21.75
C LYS A 219 3.36 12.58 23.08
N THR A 220 3.50 11.25 23.01
CA THR A 220 3.63 10.40 24.20
C THR A 220 5.02 10.48 24.83
N LYS A 221 5.99 11.09 24.12
CA LYS A 221 7.38 11.26 24.53
C LYS A 221 7.85 12.70 24.38
N THR A 222 8.80 13.10 25.23
CA THR A 222 9.55 14.36 25.06
C THR A 222 10.47 14.29 23.84
N VAL A 223 10.95 15.45 23.38
CA VAL A 223 11.88 15.51 22.23
C VAL A 223 13.16 14.75 22.55
N GLU A 224 13.65 14.85 23.77
CA GLU A 224 14.87 14.18 24.24
C GLU A 224 14.69 12.66 24.27
N GLU A 225 13.61 12.16 24.87
CA GLU A 225 13.28 10.72 24.88
C GLU A 225 13.08 10.17 23.46
N PHE A 226 12.46 10.95 22.56
CA PHE A 226 12.30 10.55 21.17
C PHE A 226 13.65 10.36 20.47
N HIS A 227 14.60 11.27 20.67
CA HIS A 227 15.94 11.12 20.06
C HIS A 227 16.72 9.95 20.66
N GLU A 228 16.53 9.65 21.95
CA GLU A 228 17.08 8.45 22.58
C GLU A 228 16.48 7.17 21.99
N MET A 229 15.17 7.13 21.75
CA MET A 229 14.52 6.01 21.07
C MET A 229 15.07 5.82 19.64
N VAL A 230 15.31 6.91 18.91
CA VAL A 230 15.93 6.88 17.58
C VAL A 230 17.38 6.36 17.67
N ASP A 231 18.16 6.79 18.66
CA ASP A 231 19.52 6.29 18.85
C ASP A 231 19.53 4.78 19.14
N ASN A 232 18.61 4.30 19.99
CA ASN A 232 18.45 2.87 20.27
C ASN A 232 18.01 2.08 19.04
N PHE A 233 17.04 2.58 18.28
CA PHE A 233 16.61 1.99 17.01
C PHE A 233 17.77 1.81 16.02
N LEU A 234 18.52 2.89 15.76
CA LEU A 234 19.63 2.86 14.80
C LEU A 234 20.75 1.95 15.26
N THR A 235 21.09 1.99 16.55
CA THR A 235 22.13 1.12 17.13
C THR A 235 21.73 -0.34 17.01
N PHE A 236 20.50 -0.69 17.43
CA PHE A 236 19.99 -2.05 17.37
C PHE A 236 20.03 -2.61 15.94
N MET A 237 19.58 -1.83 14.95
CA MET A 237 19.65 -2.25 13.55
C MET A 237 21.10 -2.45 13.08
N MET A 238 22.01 -1.52 13.39
CA MET A 238 23.41 -1.63 12.97
C MET A 238 24.15 -2.81 13.61
N ASP A 239 23.76 -3.19 14.83
CA ASP A 239 24.40 -4.29 15.56
C ASP A 239 23.82 -5.66 15.18
N ASN A 240 22.55 -5.73 14.79
CA ASN A 240 21.83 -7.00 14.63
C ASN A 240 21.41 -7.33 13.19
N PHE A 241 21.34 -6.37 12.27
CA PHE A 241 20.77 -6.57 10.93
C PHE A 241 21.81 -6.49 9.81
N GLU A 242 21.46 -7.07 8.67
CA GLU A 242 22.21 -6.90 7.43
C GLU A 242 21.97 -5.52 6.80
N THR A 243 22.91 -5.08 5.95
CA THR A 243 22.91 -3.75 5.30
C THR A 243 21.57 -3.42 4.62
N GLU A 244 20.94 -4.38 3.93
CA GLU A 244 19.67 -4.15 3.23
C GLU A 244 18.56 -3.69 4.20
N LEU A 245 18.41 -4.39 5.34
CA LEU A 245 17.43 -4.07 6.37
C LEU A 245 17.72 -2.73 7.06
N ILE A 246 19.00 -2.45 7.34
CA ILE A 246 19.43 -1.17 7.91
C ILE A 246 19.03 -0.01 6.98
N VAL A 247 19.28 -0.15 5.68
CA VAL A 247 18.92 0.85 4.67
C VAL A 247 17.40 1.00 4.54
N MET A 248 16.65 -0.11 4.57
CA MET A 248 15.19 -0.07 4.54
C MET A 248 14.62 0.65 5.77
N GLY A 249 15.02 0.27 6.98
CA GLY A 249 14.53 0.88 8.21
C GLY A 249 14.85 2.38 8.27
N GLY A 250 16.06 2.77 7.88
CA GLY A 250 16.43 4.18 7.74
C GLY A 250 15.60 4.93 6.71
N ARG A 251 15.28 4.31 5.57
CA ARG A 251 14.43 4.91 4.54
C ARG A 251 13.01 5.15 5.05
N ILE A 252 12.41 4.15 5.70
CA ILE A 252 11.05 4.27 6.27
C ILE A 252 11.02 5.41 7.29
N ALA A 253 11.98 5.44 8.22
CA ALA A 253 12.10 6.49 9.23
C ALA A 253 12.26 7.90 8.61
N VAL A 254 13.17 8.08 7.66
CA VAL A 254 13.55 9.42 7.16
C VAL A 254 12.66 9.90 6.02
N ARG A 255 12.31 9.04 5.06
CA ARG A 255 11.59 9.44 3.84
C ARG A 255 10.08 9.24 3.94
N THR A 256 9.67 8.07 4.42
CA THR A 256 8.25 7.71 4.45
C THR A 256 7.58 8.40 5.63
N TYR A 257 8.10 8.22 6.85
CA TYR A 257 7.55 8.82 8.06
C TYR A 257 8.03 10.24 8.35
N LYS A 258 9.13 10.67 7.72
CA LYS A 258 9.71 12.00 7.92
C LYS A 258 9.89 12.33 9.41
N LEU A 259 10.37 11.34 10.17
CA LEU A 259 10.62 11.49 11.60
C LEU A 259 11.53 12.71 11.85
N PRO A 260 11.24 13.58 12.83
CA PRO A 260 11.95 14.84 13.08
C PRO A 260 13.28 14.61 13.79
N ILE A 261 14.16 13.82 13.18
CA ILE A 261 15.47 13.46 13.72
C ILE A 261 16.42 14.63 13.52
N THR A 262 16.92 15.19 14.63
CA THR A 262 17.89 16.28 14.60
C THR A 262 19.30 15.72 14.78
N PRO A 263 20.23 15.88 13.80
CA PRO A 263 21.60 15.35 13.90
C PRO A 263 22.40 15.88 15.10
N ALA A 264 22.04 17.04 15.65
CA ALA A 264 22.68 17.59 16.85
C ALA A 264 22.19 16.93 18.15
N LYS A 265 21.00 16.32 18.14
CA LYS A 265 20.37 15.71 19.31
C LYS A 265 20.45 14.19 19.32
N SER A 266 20.75 13.56 18.19
CA SER A 266 20.99 12.12 18.08
C SER A 266 22.49 11.85 17.94
N LYS A 267 23.03 11.04 18.85
CA LYS A 267 24.46 10.73 18.91
C LYS A 267 24.86 9.76 17.80
N VAL A 268 23.95 8.86 17.43
CA VAL A 268 24.22 7.74 16.52
C VAL A 268 23.86 8.09 15.07
N PHE A 269 22.94 9.04 14.85
CA PHE A 269 22.44 9.35 13.51
C PHE A 269 23.50 9.92 12.56
N LYS A 270 24.51 10.63 13.08
CA LYS A 270 25.64 11.10 12.25
C LYS A 270 26.44 9.94 11.68
N ASP A 271 26.78 8.96 12.52
CA ASP A 271 27.52 7.78 12.11
C ASP A 271 26.69 6.94 11.14
N PHE A 272 25.40 6.76 11.43
CA PHE A 272 24.46 6.11 10.54
C PHE A 272 24.42 6.76 9.14
N LEU A 273 24.25 8.08 9.07
CA LEU A 273 24.24 8.79 7.79
C LEU A 273 25.58 8.65 7.06
N SER A 274 26.71 8.81 7.74
CA SER A 274 28.04 8.66 7.10
C SER A 274 28.22 7.30 6.40
N LYS A 275 27.63 6.24 6.96
CA LYS A 275 27.70 4.87 6.41
C LYS A 275 26.66 4.61 5.32
N TYR A 276 25.42 5.08 5.50
CA TYR A 276 24.27 4.63 4.70
C TYR A 276 23.59 5.71 3.85
N GLN A 277 23.97 6.99 3.99
CA GLN A 277 23.31 8.12 3.32
C GLN A 277 23.15 7.93 1.81
N LYS A 278 24.16 7.40 1.12
CA LYS A 278 24.12 7.16 -0.32
C LYS A 278 22.98 6.20 -0.70
N TYR A 279 22.74 5.15 0.09
CA TYR A 279 21.72 4.13 -0.20
C TYR A 279 20.30 4.58 0.16
N ILE A 280 20.19 5.44 1.18
CA ILE A 280 18.92 6.06 1.57
C ILE A 280 18.51 7.10 0.52
N LEU A 281 19.47 7.83 -0.06
CA LEU A 281 19.20 8.90 -1.01
C LEU A 281 19.09 8.47 -2.49
N ALA A 282 19.72 7.35 -2.89
CA ALA A 282 19.89 6.99 -4.30
C ALA A 282 18.73 6.24 -4.98
N ALA A 283 17.77 5.67 -4.26
CA ALA A 283 16.63 5.01 -4.91
C ALA A 283 15.55 6.05 -5.26
N LYS A 284 15.32 6.22 -6.57
CA LYS A 284 14.12 6.85 -7.14
C LYS A 284 13.07 5.80 -7.39
#